data_AF-A0A527ZFL5-F1
#
_entry.id   AF-A0A527ZFL5-F1
#
_cell.length_a   1.000
_cell.length_b   1.000
_cell.length_c   1.000
_cell.angle_alpha   90.00
_cell.angle_beta   90.00
_cell.angle_gamma   90.00
#
_symmetry.space_group_name_H-M   'P 1'
#
loop_
_entity.id
_entity.type
_entity.pdbx_description
1 polymer ?
#
loop_
_entity_poly.entity_id
_entity_poly.type
_entity_poly.pdbx_seq_one_letter_code
_entity_poly.pdbx_strand_id
1 'polypeptide(L)'
;MATIPLQLAQRRLDTGNVVSYPGGSPVGAAMQGFGAELSAVAERFRQQKQQQDAFDAEVIGRELNGQIAEAEKEAIQNAPADGRGLHDAMYGQARNGVVKPGLFDKIFDSTVPKMPESERASFIRQKEALRLAGSARMAAQQYARRQDYEQAEWSKAQAAELNAIAQSDPDDTAAFEAIRQSGFDFIAKMGNPVARQAAETAWRSNTAKALAQAMIAKDPGRAVELL
;
A
#
# COMPACT_ATOMS: atom_id res chain seq x y z
N MET A 1 -2.89 -64.27 27.79
CA MET A 1 -4.13 -63.57 27.40
C MET A 1 -3.88 -62.93 26.07
N ALA A 2 -4.52 -63.45 25.02
CA ALA A 2 -4.18 -63.19 23.63
C ALA A 2 -5.14 -62.15 23.01
N THR A 3 -4.56 -61.06 22.48
CA THR A 3 -5.26 -60.06 21.67
C THR A 3 -4.95 -60.39 20.21
N ILE A 4 -5.92 -60.97 19.50
CA ILE A 4 -5.81 -61.31 18.07
C ILE A 4 -6.42 -60.14 17.25
N PRO A 5 -5.69 -59.60 16.26
CA PRO A 5 -6.15 -58.47 15.45
C PRO A 5 -7.17 -58.93 14.39
N LEU A 6 -8.27 -58.20 14.23
CA LEU A 6 -9.24 -58.45 13.16
C LEU A 6 -8.98 -57.54 11.96
N GLN A 7 -8.14 -58.01 11.04
CA GLN A 7 -8.28 -57.70 9.62
C GLN A 7 -9.39 -58.61 9.07
N LEU A 8 -10.52 -58.05 8.65
CA LEU A 8 -11.55 -58.78 7.91
C LEU A 8 -11.78 -58.11 6.55
N ALA A 9 -11.05 -58.68 5.59
CA ALA A 9 -11.41 -58.96 4.21
C ALA A 9 -12.57 -58.17 3.55
N GLN A 10 -12.21 -57.49 2.46
CA GLN A 10 -13.07 -57.30 1.30
C GLN A 10 -13.71 -58.63 0.90
N ARG A 11 -15.01 -58.77 1.13
CA ARG A 11 -15.83 -59.78 0.47
C ARG A 11 -16.63 -59.09 -0.62
N ARG A 12 -16.25 -59.36 -1.88
CA ARG A 12 -17.04 -59.04 -3.06
C ARG A 12 -18.44 -59.61 -2.86
N LEU A 13 -19.46 -58.75 -2.91
CA LEU A 13 -20.83 -59.19 -3.09
C LEU A 13 -20.98 -59.59 -4.56
N ASP A 14 -21.06 -60.90 -4.74
CA ASP A 14 -21.50 -61.57 -5.96
C ASP A 14 -22.95 -61.13 -6.22
N THR A 15 -23.15 -60.19 -7.15
CA THR A 15 -24.48 -59.70 -7.55
C THR A 15 -25.12 -60.70 -8.50
N GLY A 16 -25.47 -61.86 -7.95
CA GLY A 16 -26.15 -62.97 -8.61
C GLY A 16 -27.35 -63.45 -7.79
N ASN A 17 -28.19 -62.52 -7.30
CA ASN A 17 -29.59 -62.78 -6.99
C ASN A 17 -30.29 -61.46 -6.67
N VAL A 18 -31.03 -60.94 -7.66
CA VAL A 18 -31.96 -59.84 -7.46
C VAL A 18 -33.10 -60.41 -6.63
N VAL A 19 -33.14 -60.10 -5.32
CA VAL A 19 -34.35 -60.27 -4.53
C VAL A 19 -35.36 -59.27 -5.08
N SER A 20 -36.20 -59.76 -6.00
CA SER A 20 -37.34 -59.03 -6.55
C SER A 20 -38.35 -58.85 -5.44
N TYR A 21 -38.31 -57.72 -4.75
CA TYR A 21 -39.38 -57.30 -3.86
C TYR A 21 -40.65 -57.11 -4.71
N PRO A 22 -41.81 -57.68 -4.30
CA PRO A 22 -43.07 -57.44 -4.99
C PRO A 22 -43.35 -55.94 -5.02
N GLY A 23 -43.72 -55.43 -6.19
CA GLY A 23 -44.03 -54.02 -6.37
C GLY A 23 -45.10 -53.55 -5.41
N GLY A 24 -44.82 -52.45 -4.71
CA GLY A 24 -45.85 -51.65 -4.04
C GLY A 24 -46.03 -51.86 -2.54
N SER A 25 -44.96 -52.03 -1.74
CA SER A 25 -45.10 -51.86 -0.29
C SER A 25 -45.12 -50.36 0.06
N PRO A 26 -46.17 -49.84 0.73
CA PRO A 26 -46.28 -48.42 1.12
C PRO A 26 -45.11 -47.97 2.03
N VAL A 27 -44.46 -48.91 2.71
CA VAL A 27 -43.26 -48.68 3.52
C VAL A 27 -42.06 -48.28 2.66
N GLY A 28 -41.88 -48.88 1.48
CA GLY A 28 -40.77 -48.54 0.57
C GLY A 28 -40.92 -47.16 -0.08
N ALA A 29 -42.16 -46.79 -0.43
CA ALA A 29 -42.48 -45.45 -0.95
C ALA A 29 -42.36 -44.38 0.15
N ALA A 30 -42.81 -44.67 1.37
CA ALA A 30 -42.64 -43.79 2.52
C ALA A 30 -41.15 -43.60 2.89
N MET A 31 -40.33 -44.66 2.81
CA MET A 31 -38.88 -44.58 3.01
C MET A 31 -38.17 -43.75 1.94
N GLN A 32 -38.62 -43.82 0.67
CA GLN A 32 -38.08 -42.96 -0.40
C GLN A 32 -38.48 -41.49 -0.22
N GLY A 33 -39.72 -41.20 0.19
CA GLY A 33 -40.17 -39.85 0.53
C GLY A 33 -39.39 -39.25 1.70
N PHE A 34 -39.18 -40.04 2.76
CA PHE A 34 -38.38 -39.64 3.92
C PHE A 34 -36.91 -39.37 3.55
N GLY A 35 -36.30 -40.20 2.69
CA GLY A 35 -34.94 -39.97 2.19
C GLY A 35 -34.82 -38.70 1.33
N ALA A 36 -35.83 -38.38 0.52
CA ALA A 36 -35.89 -37.16 -0.27
C ALA A 36 -36.06 -35.90 0.62
N GLU A 37 -36.91 -35.98 1.64
CA GLU A 37 -37.10 -34.89 2.61
C GLU A 37 -35.85 -34.62 3.44
N LEU A 38 -35.17 -35.66 3.94
CA LEU A 38 -33.89 -35.53 4.64
C LEU A 38 -32.81 -34.91 3.76
N SER A 39 -32.75 -35.28 2.49
CA SER A 39 -31.84 -34.67 1.52
C SER A 39 -32.18 -33.20 1.27
N ALA A 40 -33.46 -32.86 1.15
CA ALA A 40 -33.89 -31.46 0.99
C ALA A 40 -33.56 -30.59 2.21
N VAL A 41 -33.67 -31.14 3.43
CA VAL A 41 -33.28 -30.47 4.67
C VAL A 41 -31.77 -30.27 4.74
N ALA A 42 -30.99 -31.30 4.41
CA ALA A 42 -29.52 -31.20 4.35
C ALA A 42 -29.07 -30.12 3.34
N GLU A 43 -29.80 -29.96 2.24
CA GLU A 43 -29.48 -29.02 1.17
C GLU A 43 -29.80 -27.59 1.60
N ARG A 44 -30.96 -27.38 2.23
CA ARG A 44 -31.31 -26.09 2.84
C ARG A 44 -30.32 -25.70 3.93
N PHE A 45 -29.92 -26.63 4.78
CA PHE A 45 -28.94 -26.35 5.83
C PHE A 45 -27.58 -25.97 5.24
N ARG A 46 -27.13 -26.68 4.19
CA ARG A 46 -25.92 -26.31 3.44
C ARG A 46 -26.01 -24.91 2.83
N GLN A 47 -27.12 -24.56 2.20
CA GLN A 47 -27.34 -23.22 1.63
C GLN A 47 -27.35 -22.14 2.71
N GLN A 48 -28.03 -22.37 3.83
CA GLN A 48 -28.07 -21.43 4.94
C GLN A 48 -26.68 -21.21 5.54
N LYS A 49 -25.90 -22.28 5.71
CA LYS A 49 -24.50 -22.19 6.17
C LYS A 49 -23.64 -21.40 5.19
N GLN A 50 -23.75 -21.65 3.89
CA GLN A 50 -23.00 -20.88 2.88
C GLN A 50 -23.34 -19.38 2.91
N GLN A 51 -24.61 -19.02 3.14
CA GLN A 51 -25.00 -17.62 3.28
C GLN A 51 -24.42 -16.97 4.53
N GLN A 52 -24.37 -17.70 5.66
CA GLN A 52 -23.74 -17.22 6.88
C GLN A 52 -22.23 -17.04 6.69
N ASP A 53 -21.56 -18.04 6.12
CA ASP A 53 -20.12 -17.97 5.83
C ASP A 53 -19.79 -16.76 4.92
N ALA A 54 -20.59 -16.53 3.87
CA ALA A 54 -20.39 -15.38 2.98
C ALA A 54 -20.62 -14.04 3.69
N PHE A 55 -21.62 -13.96 4.58
CA PHE A 55 -21.88 -12.76 5.37
C PHE A 55 -20.74 -12.48 6.36
N ASP A 56 -20.30 -13.50 7.10
CA ASP A 56 -19.20 -13.38 8.05
C ASP A 56 -17.89 -12.99 7.35
N ALA A 57 -17.63 -13.55 6.16
CA ALA A 57 -16.49 -13.17 5.34
C ALA A 57 -16.53 -11.70 4.91
N GLU A 58 -17.69 -11.15 4.57
CA GLU A 58 -17.86 -9.73 4.23
C GLU A 58 -17.61 -8.83 5.46
N VAL A 59 -18.10 -9.21 6.64
CA VAL A 59 -17.84 -8.47 7.89
C VAL A 59 -16.34 -8.45 8.19
N ILE A 60 -15.67 -9.59 8.11
CA ILE A 60 -14.22 -9.72 8.33
C ILE A 60 -13.44 -8.91 7.28
N GLY A 61 -13.86 -8.96 6.00
CA GLY A 61 -13.25 -8.18 4.93
C GLY A 61 -13.34 -6.68 5.16
N ARG A 62 -14.47 -6.19 5.70
CA ARG A 62 -14.63 -4.78 6.08
C ARG A 62 -13.75 -4.39 7.26
N GLU A 63 -13.66 -5.24 8.27
CA GLU A 63 -12.77 -5.03 9.41
C GLU A 63 -11.30 -4.95 8.97
N LEU A 64 -10.87 -5.87 8.08
CA LEU A 64 -9.54 -5.86 7.48
C LEU A 64 -9.25 -4.53 6.78
N ASN A 65 -10.16 -4.08 5.92
CA ASN A 65 -9.98 -2.82 5.18
C ASN A 65 -9.88 -1.62 6.14
N GLY A 66 -10.66 -1.62 7.23
CA GLY A 66 -10.56 -0.61 8.28
C GLY A 66 -9.19 -0.63 8.99
N GLN A 67 -8.69 -1.81 9.34
CA GLN A 67 -7.38 -1.97 9.98
C GLN A 67 -6.23 -1.53 9.06
N ILE A 68 -6.30 -1.87 7.77
CA ILE A 68 -5.31 -1.43 6.77
C ILE A 68 -5.34 0.10 6.65
N ALA A 69 -6.53 0.71 6.55
CA ALA A 69 -6.65 2.15 6.41
C ALA A 69 -6.13 2.91 7.63
N GLU A 70 -6.42 2.44 8.86
CA GLU A 70 -5.87 3.07 10.06
C GLU A 70 -4.35 2.89 10.14
N ALA A 71 -3.84 1.70 9.81
CA ALA A 71 -2.40 1.45 9.76
C ALA A 71 -1.67 2.32 8.72
N GLU A 72 -2.25 2.50 7.52
CA GLU A 72 -1.74 3.43 6.50
C GLU A 72 -1.69 4.87 7.07
N LYS A 73 -2.77 5.31 7.71
CA LYS A 73 -2.87 6.65 8.31
C LYS A 73 -1.87 6.86 9.45
N GLU A 74 -1.73 5.92 10.37
CA GLU A 74 -0.73 5.98 11.45
C GLU A 74 0.69 6.01 10.89
N ALA A 75 0.98 5.21 9.85
CA ALA A 75 2.27 5.23 9.18
C ALA A 75 2.55 6.60 8.55
N ILE A 76 1.55 7.23 7.92
CA ILE A 76 1.65 8.57 7.36
C ILE A 76 1.91 9.61 8.46
N GLN A 77 1.18 9.54 9.58
CA GLN A 77 1.31 10.50 10.68
C GLN A 77 2.70 10.44 11.34
N ASN A 78 3.26 9.24 11.49
CA ASN A 78 4.53 9.03 12.18
C ASN A 78 5.75 8.99 11.23
N ALA A 79 5.53 9.13 9.92
CA ALA A 79 6.61 9.11 8.96
C ALA A 79 7.51 10.36 9.05
N PRO A 80 8.80 10.23 8.71
CA PRO A 80 9.70 11.37 8.53
C PRO A 80 9.13 12.42 7.58
N ALA A 81 9.63 13.66 7.69
CA ALA A 81 9.22 14.77 6.84
C ALA A 81 9.44 14.49 5.34
N ASP A 82 10.51 13.78 4.99
CA ASP A 82 10.82 13.37 3.62
C ASP A 82 10.06 12.11 3.15
N GLY A 83 9.19 11.55 4.01
CA GLY A 83 8.38 10.37 3.72
C GLY A 83 9.17 9.07 3.61
N ARG A 84 10.47 9.05 3.92
CA ARG A 84 11.33 7.89 3.67
C ARG A 84 10.87 6.65 4.46
N GLY A 85 10.81 5.52 3.76
CA GLY A 85 10.51 4.22 4.35
C GLY A 85 9.03 3.97 4.62
N LEU A 86 8.15 4.90 4.26
CA LEU A 86 6.70 4.79 4.45
C LEU A 86 6.10 3.61 3.68
N HIS A 87 6.49 3.42 2.42
CA HIS A 87 6.10 2.25 1.63
C HIS A 87 6.64 0.95 2.24
N ASP A 88 7.94 0.90 2.50
CA ASP A 88 8.62 -0.31 2.96
C ASP A 88 8.14 -0.78 4.33
N ALA A 89 7.81 0.15 5.24
CA ALA A 89 7.25 -0.17 6.55
C ALA A 89 5.84 -0.76 6.43
N MET A 90 5.00 -0.20 5.56
CA MET A 90 3.61 -0.60 5.42
C MET A 90 3.46 -1.90 4.62
N TYR A 91 4.10 -2.00 3.45
CA TYR A 91 3.89 -3.10 2.50
C TYR A 91 5.09 -4.02 2.34
N GLY A 92 6.18 -3.74 3.05
CA GLY A 92 7.37 -4.56 2.99
C GLY A 92 8.22 -4.29 1.76
N GLN A 93 9.22 -5.15 1.57
CA GLN A 93 10.17 -5.04 0.47
C GLN A 93 10.51 -6.42 -0.06
N ALA A 94 10.54 -6.58 -1.38
CA ALA A 94 11.11 -7.75 -2.03
C ALA A 94 12.38 -7.31 -2.77
N ARG A 95 13.55 -7.64 -2.24
CA ARG A 95 14.83 -7.29 -2.87
C ARG A 95 15.72 -8.52 -2.95
N ASN A 96 16.18 -8.85 -4.15
CA ASN A 96 17.10 -9.96 -4.40
C ASN A 96 16.63 -11.30 -3.81
N GLY A 97 15.31 -11.57 -3.86
CA GLY A 97 14.72 -12.78 -3.31
C GLY A 97 14.45 -12.77 -1.80
N VAL A 98 14.88 -11.75 -1.07
CA VAL A 98 14.53 -11.58 0.36
C VAL A 98 13.26 -10.74 0.46
N VAL A 99 12.20 -11.38 0.99
CA VAL A 99 10.92 -10.71 1.28
C VAL A 99 10.93 -10.30 2.75
N LYS A 100 11.00 -8.99 3.00
CA LYS A 100 10.77 -8.43 4.33
C LYS A 100 9.28 -8.09 4.45
N PRO A 101 8.52 -8.76 5.32
CA PRO A 101 7.10 -8.48 5.46
C PRO A 101 6.85 -7.09 6.06
N GLY A 102 5.83 -6.42 5.55
CA GLY A 102 5.33 -5.13 6.05
C GLY A 102 4.28 -5.30 7.14
N LEU A 103 3.73 -4.17 7.61
CA LEU A 103 2.59 -4.16 8.51
C LEU A 103 1.33 -4.77 7.88
N PHE A 104 1.10 -4.53 6.58
CA PHE A 104 0.02 -5.15 5.80
C PHE A 104 0.05 -6.68 5.91
N ASP A 105 1.24 -7.29 5.83
CA ASP A 105 1.37 -8.75 5.90
C ASP A 105 0.93 -9.28 7.25
N LYS A 106 1.32 -8.61 8.32
CA LYS A 106 0.92 -8.97 9.69
C LYS A 106 -0.60 -8.87 9.86
N ILE A 107 -1.21 -7.78 9.39
CA ILE A 107 -2.65 -7.57 9.45
C ILE A 107 -3.36 -8.68 8.66
N PHE A 108 -2.97 -8.90 7.40
CA PHE A 108 -3.59 -9.88 6.54
C PHE A 108 -3.47 -11.31 7.10
N ASP A 109 -2.26 -11.71 7.51
CA ASP A 109 -1.99 -13.06 8.02
C ASP A 109 -2.73 -13.32 9.35
N SER A 110 -2.95 -12.28 10.17
CA SER A 110 -3.77 -12.38 11.38
C SER A 110 -5.27 -12.52 11.11
N THR A 111 -5.72 -12.11 9.92
CA THR A 111 -7.13 -12.17 9.48
C THR A 111 -7.48 -13.49 8.82
N VAL A 112 -6.54 -14.13 8.11
CA VAL A 112 -6.72 -15.45 7.47
C VAL A 112 -7.39 -16.50 8.38
N PRO A 113 -6.95 -16.72 9.65
CA PRO A 113 -7.57 -17.74 10.50
C PRO A 113 -9.00 -17.40 10.94
N LYS A 114 -9.40 -16.12 10.90
CA LYS A 114 -10.77 -15.68 11.23
C LYS A 114 -11.76 -15.96 10.10
N MET A 115 -11.28 -16.07 8.86
CA MET A 115 -12.11 -16.28 7.68
C MET A 115 -12.78 -17.68 7.72
N PRO A 116 -14.08 -17.79 7.41
CA PRO A 116 -14.76 -19.07 7.22
C PRO A 116 -14.00 -19.97 6.26
N GLU A 117 -13.95 -21.27 6.53
CA GLU A 117 -13.13 -22.22 5.79
C GLU A 117 -13.49 -22.28 4.30
N SER A 118 -14.78 -22.17 3.99
CA SER A 118 -15.35 -22.09 2.64
C SER A 118 -14.85 -20.88 1.83
N GLU A 119 -14.60 -19.76 2.50
CA GLU A 119 -14.20 -18.49 1.87
C GLU A 119 -12.68 -18.24 1.90
N ARG A 120 -11.97 -18.94 2.79
CA ARG A 120 -10.54 -18.68 3.08
C ARG A 120 -9.64 -18.75 1.85
N ALA A 121 -9.86 -19.73 0.97
CA ALA A 121 -9.04 -19.89 -0.24
C ALA A 121 -9.20 -18.71 -1.21
N SER A 122 -10.44 -18.25 -1.40
CA SER A 122 -10.76 -17.07 -2.22
C SER A 122 -10.18 -15.80 -1.61
N PHE A 123 -10.28 -15.65 -0.29
CA PHE A 123 -9.71 -14.52 0.44
C PHE A 123 -8.19 -14.44 0.30
N ILE A 124 -7.46 -15.54 0.52
CA ILE A 124 -5.98 -15.58 0.39
C ILE A 124 -5.53 -15.16 -1.02
N ARG A 125 -6.26 -15.55 -2.07
CA ARG A 125 -5.94 -15.15 -3.46
C ARG A 125 -6.02 -13.64 -3.69
N GLN A 126 -6.77 -12.91 -2.87
CA GLN A 126 -6.91 -11.45 -2.97
C GLN A 126 -5.72 -10.70 -2.36
N LYS A 127 -4.85 -11.37 -1.57
CA LYS A 127 -3.73 -10.73 -0.84
C LYS A 127 -2.87 -9.84 -1.72
N GLU A 128 -2.42 -10.35 -2.87
CA GLU A 128 -1.52 -9.61 -3.75
C GLU A 128 -2.19 -8.41 -4.43
N ALA A 129 -3.47 -8.53 -4.79
CA ALA A 129 -4.23 -7.42 -5.36
C ALA A 129 -4.41 -6.28 -4.33
N LEU A 130 -4.77 -6.63 -3.10
CA LEU A 130 -4.86 -5.68 -1.99
C LEU A 130 -3.50 -5.03 -1.69
N ARG A 131 -2.43 -5.84 -1.66
CA ARG A 131 -1.06 -5.37 -1.46
C ARG A 131 -0.68 -4.36 -2.53
N LEU A 132 -0.88 -4.68 -3.81
CA LEU A 132 -0.50 -3.82 -4.92
C LEU A 132 -1.24 -2.48 -4.88
N ALA A 133 -2.56 -2.51 -4.65
CA ALA A 133 -3.37 -1.30 -4.55
C ALA A 133 -2.92 -0.39 -3.41
N GLY A 134 -2.64 -0.97 -2.24
CA GLY A 134 -2.12 -0.24 -1.09
C GLY A 134 -0.70 0.26 -1.26
N SER A 135 0.18 -0.57 -1.82
CA SER A 135 1.57 -0.22 -2.15
C SER A 135 1.63 1.00 -3.07
N ALA A 136 0.77 1.05 -4.09
CA ALA A 136 0.69 2.19 -4.99
C ALA A 136 0.28 3.48 -4.25
N ARG A 137 -0.70 3.42 -3.35
CA ARG A 137 -1.11 4.58 -2.53
C ARG A 137 0.04 5.09 -1.66
N MET A 138 0.70 4.19 -0.94
CA MET A 138 1.79 4.56 -0.03
C MET A 138 3.05 5.03 -0.78
N ALA A 139 3.36 4.45 -1.94
CA ALA A 139 4.42 4.94 -2.79
C ALA A 139 4.13 6.36 -3.30
N ALA A 140 2.89 6.63 -3.73
CA ALA A 140 2.47 7.97 -4.15
C ALA A 140 2.58 8.98 -3.00
N GLN A 141 2.16 8.60 -1.80
CA GLN A 141 2.25 9.45 -0.60
C GLN A 141 3.70 9.75 -0.21
N GLN A 142 4.58 8.75 -0.28
CA GLN A 142 6.02 8.92 -0.05
C GLN A 142 6.64 9.86 -1.09
N TYR A 143 6.29 9.69 -2.37
CA TYR A 143 6.77 10.55 -3.45
C TYR A 143 6.32 12.00 -3.27
N ALA A 144 5.04 12.24 -2.97
CA ALA A 144 4.51 13.58 -2.72
C ALA A 144 5.24 14.28 -1.56
N ARG A 145 5.39 13.60 -0.42
CA ARG A 145 6.13 14.15 0.73
C ARG A 145 7.58 14.48 0.40
N ARG A 146 8.23 13.64 -0.41
CA ARG A 146 9.59 13.90 -0.84
C ARG A 146 9.69 15.18 -1.67
N GLN A 147 8.73 15.41 -2.56
CA GLN A 147 8.67 16.64 -3.35
C GLN A 147 8.47 17.88 -2.46
N ASP A 148 7.51 17.82 -1.53
CA ASP A 148 7.24 18.90 -0.59
C ASP A 148 8.47 19.23 0.26
N TYR A 149 9.16 18.19 0.75
CA TYR A 149 10.39 18.32 1.52
C TYR A 149 11.51 18.97 0.69
N GLU A 150 11.78 18.49 -0.52
CA GLU A 150 12.81 19.06 -1.40
C GLU A 150 12.52 20.53 -1.72
N GLN A 151 11.26 20.87 -1.97
CA GLN A 151 10.85 22.25 -2.22
C GLN A 151 11.04 23.14 -0.99
N ALA A 152 10.71 22.64 0.21
CA ALA A 152 10.86 23.39 1.45
C ALA A 152 12.34 23.63 1.79
N GLU A 153 13.19 22.61 1.64
CA GLU A 153 14.64 22.75 1.87
C GLU A 153 15.29 23.67 0.84
N TRP A 154 14.90 23.59 -0.44
CA TRP A 154 15.35 24.55 -1.45
C TRP A 154 14.95 25.98 -1.09
N SER A 155 13.69 26.21 -0.70
CA SER A 155 13.22 27.55 -0.31
C SER A 155 14.05 28.16 0.84
N LYS A 156 14.42 27.34 1.84
CA LYS A 156 15.29 27.77 2.95
C LYS A 156 16.70 28.11 2.45
N ALA A 157 17.30 27.25 1.62
CA ALA A 157 18.63 27.47 1.06
C ALA A 157 18.66 28.75 0.20
N GLN A 158 17.66 28.90 -0.69
CA GLN A 158 17.49 30.07 -1.54
C GLN A 158 17.43 31.36 -0.73
N ALA A 159 16.66 31.41 0.36
CA ALA A 159 16.56 32.59 1.20
C ALA A 159 17.92 32.98 1.82
N ALA A 160 18.69 31.98 2.27
CA ALA A 160 20.02 32.22 2.82
C ALA A 160 21.02 32.71 1.75
N GLU A 161 21.02 32.11 0.57
CA GLU A 161 21.91 32.50 -0.53
C GLU A 161 21.57 33.89 -1.11
N LEU A 162 20.28 34.22 -1.26
CA LEU A 162 19.88 35.58 -1.68
C LEU A 162 20.27 36.64 -0.66
N ASN A 163 20.16 36.33 0.63
CA ASN A 163 20.62 37.23 1.68
C ASN A 163 22.15 37.39 1.65
N ALA A 164 22.89 36.32 1.34
CA ALA A 164 24.34 36.40 1.16
C ALA A 164 24.72 37.31 -0.02
N ILE A 165 24.01 37.24 -1.15
CA ILE A 165 24.20 38.17 -2.28
C ILE A 165 23.90 39.61 -1.86
N ALA A 166 22.78 39.84 -1.18
CA ALA A 166 22.38 41.17 -0.74
C ALA A 166 23.39 41.83 0.22
N GLN A 167 24.12 41.03 1.00
CA GLN A 167 25.14 41.50 1.94
C GLN A 167 26.57 41.51 1.36
N SER A 168 26.79 40.88 0.21
CA SER A 168 28.09 40.83 -0.46
C SER A 168 28.43 42.16 -1.14
N ASP A 169 29.72 42.39 -1.43
CA ASP A 169 30.10 43.53 -2.27
C ASP A 169 29.59 43.28 -3.70
N PRO A 170 28.66 44.12 -4.23
CA PRO A 170 28.13 43.95 -5.57
C PRO A 170 29.16 44.09 -6.70
N ASP A 171 30.34 44.68 -6.43
CA ASP A 171 31.42 44.73 -7.42
C ASP A 171 32.34 43.49 -7.35
N ASP A 172 32.20 42.62 -6.34
CA ASP A 172 32.87 41.32 -6.24
C ASP A 172 32.11 40.25 -7.04
N THR A 173 32.33 40.29 -8.36
CA THR A 173 31.73 39.35 -9.31
C THR A 173 32.08 37.88 -9.03
N ALA A 174 33.23 37.60 -8.42
CA ALA A 174 33.66 36.23 -8.12
C ALA A 174 32.85 35.64 -6.96
N ALA A 175 32.64 36.43 -5.89
CA ALA A 175 31.78 36.03 -4.78
C ALA A 175 30.32 35.83 -5.24
N PHE A 176 29.79 36.73 -6.08
CA PHE A 176 28.46 36.58 -6.65
C PHE A 176 28.29 35.28 -7.46
N GLU A 177 29.19 35.00 -8.41
CA GLU A 177 29.09 33.78 -9.23
C GLU A 177 29.29 32.50 -8.40
N ALA A 178 30.11 32.53 -7.35
CA ALA A 178 30.25 31.40 -6.44
C ALA A 178 28.92 31.08 -5.71
N ILE A 179 28.23 32.09 -5.18
CA ILE A 179 26.92 31.90 -4.53
C ILE A 179 25.88 31.44 -5.55
N ARG A 180 25.87 32.06 -6.73
CA ARG A 180 24.94 31.71 -7.82
C ARG A 180 25.14 30.27 -8.28
N GLN A 181 26.38 29.80 -8.42
CA GLN A 181 26.69 28.42 -8.79
C GLN A 181 26.30 27.42 -7.69
N SER A 182 26.54 27.75 -6.41
CA SER A 182 26.07 26.94 -5.27
C SER A 182 24.58 26.64 -5.34
N GLY A 183 23.76 27.66 -5.65
CA GLY A 183 22.31 27.47 -5.80
C GLY A 183 21.95 26.54 -6.96
N PHE A 184 22.63 26.64 -8.11
CA PHE A 184 22.42 25.67 -9.21
C PHE A 184 22.83 24.25 -8.82
N ASP A 185 23.95 24.08 -8.12
CA ASP A 185 24.43 22.78 -7.66
C ASP A 185 23.47 22.15 -6.63
N PHE A 186 22.78 22.97 -5.82
CA PHE A 186 21.72 22.50 -4.94
C PHE A 186 20.49 22.09 -5.75
N ILE A 187 20.00 22.94 -6.65
CA ILE A 187 18.82 22.67 -7.48
C ILE A 187 19.01 21.40 -8.31
N ALA A 188 20.22 21.15 -8.83
CA ALA A 188 20.55 19.95 -9.59
C ALA A 188 20.31 18.65 -8.80
N LYS A 189 20.32 18.69 -7.46
CA LYS A 189 20.06 17.55 -6.57
C LYS A 189 18.56 17.29 -6.35
N MET A 190 17.67 18.21 -6.73
CA MET A 190 16.22 17.99 -6.64
C MET A 190 15.80 16.85 -7.56
N GLY A 191 14.99 15.91 -7.08
CA GLY A 191 14.58 14.73 -7.84
C GLY A 191 13.49 15.01 -8.88
N ASN A 192 12.61 15.98 -8.62
CA ASN A 192 11.53 16.34 -9.55
C ASN A 192 12.05 17.24 -10.68
N PRO A 193 11.99 16.81 -11.96
CA PRO A 193 12.52 17.59 -13.08
C PRO A 193 11.74 18.88 -13.35
N VAL A 194 10.42 18.88 -13.15
CA VAL A 194 9.57 20.07 -13.35
C VAL A 194 9.86 21.10 -12.26
N ALA A 195 9.92 20.65 -11.00
CA ALA A 195 10.27 21.54 -9.88
C ALA A 195 11.69 22.11 -10.03
N ARG A 196 12.64 21.26 -10.47
CA ARG A 196 14.01 21.68 -10.76
C ARG A 196 14.05 22.79 -11.81
N GLN A 197 13.40 22.61 -12.96
CA GLN A 197 13.38 23.61 -14.02
C GLN A 197 12.75 24.95 -13.57
N ALA A 198 11.67 24.87 -12.78
CA ALA A 198 11.05 26.06 -12.20
C ALA A 198 11.99 26.77 -11.21
N ALA A 199 12.68 26.00 -10.35
CA ALA A 199 13.66 26.52 -9.41
C ALA A 199 14.86 27.17 -10.11
N GLU A 200 15.41 26.55 -11.16
CA GLU A 200 16.51 27.13 -11.95
C GLU A 200 16.13 28.47 -12.58
N THR A 201 14.93 28.54 -13.16
CA THR A 201 14.41 29.77 -13.78
C THR A 201 14.23 30.87 -12.73
N ALA A 202 13.60 30.55 -11.60
CA ALA A 202 13.41 31.49 -10.50
C ALA A 202 14.76 31.95 -9.91
N TRP A 203 15.73 31.03 -9.79
CA TRP A 203 17.05 31.31 -9.26
C TRP A 203 17.81 32.35 -10.10
N ARG A 204 17.80 32.19 -11.42
CA ARG A 204 18.40 33.18 -12.34
C ARG A 204 17.83 34.58 -12.15
N SER A 205 16.51 34.68 -12.03
CA SER A 205 15.82 35.96 -11.85
C SER A 205 16.10 36.58 -10.47
N ASN A 206 15.97 35.77 -9.42
CA ASN A 206 16.11 36.24 -8.05
C ASN A 206 17.55 36.68 -7.71
N THR A 207 18.56 35.97 -8.21
CA THR A 207 19.96 36.35 -8.02
C THR A 207 20.30 37.67 -8.72
N ALA A 208 19.83 37.86 -9.96
CA ALA A 208 20.00 39.14 -10.67
C ALA A 208 19.32 40.30 -9.92
N LYS A 209 18.10 40.07 -9.40
CA LYS A 209 17.40 41.06 -8.58
C LYS A 209 18.14 41.38 -7.28
N ALA A 210 18.64 40.37 -6.58
CA ALA A 210 19.39 40.55 -5.34
C ALA A 210 20.68 41.35 -5.57
N LEU A 211 21.40 41.07 -6.67
CA LEU A 211 22.60 41.83 -7.05
C LEU A 211 22.24 43.30 -7.35
N ALA A 212 21.20 43.56 -8.13
CA ALA A 212 20.75 44.93 -8.40
C ALA A 212 20.37 45.67 -7.11
N GLN A 213 19.69 45.00 -6.17
CA GLN A 213 19.37 45.58 -4.86
C GLN A 213 20.63 45.89 -4.05
N ALA A 214 21.64 45.02 -4.06
CA ALA A 214 22.94 45.27 -3.42
C ALA A 214 23.67 46.48 -4.06
N MET A 215 23.66 46.60 -5.40
CA MET A 215 24.23 47.75 -6.11
C MET A 215 23.56 49.07 -5.69
N ILE A 216 22.24 49.10 -5.64
CA ILE A 216 21.46 50.28 -5.22
C ILE A 216 21.73 50.61 -3.75
N ALA A 217 21.85 49.61 -2.88
CA ALA A 217 22.14 49.82 -1.47
C ALA A 217 23.56 50.38 -1.24
N LYS A 218 24.54 49.97 -2.05
CA LYS A 218 25.91 50.49 -2.02
C LYS A 218 26.01 51.91 -2.57
N ASP A 219 25.38 52.17 -3.71
CA ASP A 219 25.35 53.46 -4.37
C ASP A 219 23.94 53.76 -4.92
N PRO A 220 23.12 54.54 -4.17
CA PRO A 220 21.79 54.92 -4.62
C PRO A 220 21.77 55.72 -5.92
N GLY A 221 22.90 56.37 -6.30
CA GLY A 221 23.03 57.10 -7.56
C GLY A 221 22.96 56.19 -8.79
N ARG A 222 23.46 54.95 -8.69
CA ARG A 222 23.35 53.93 -9.74
C ARG A 222 21.89 53.53 -10.03
N ALA A 223 20.96 53.75 -9.11
CA ALA A 223 19.54 53.48 -9.33
C ALA A 223 18.92 54.41 -10.40
N VAL A 224 19.47 55.62 -10.56
CA VAL A 224 18.99 56.62 -11.54
C VAL A 224 19.46 56.29 -12.96
N GLU A 225 20.58 55.56 -13.11
CA GLU A 225 21.11 55.12 -14.41
C GLU A 225 20.44 53.82 -14.93
N LEU A 226 19.72 53.10 -14.06
CA LEU A 226 19.00 51.86 -14.39
C LEU A 226 17.52 52.08 -14.77
N LEU A 227 17.01 53.33 -14.71
CA LEU A 227 15.66 53.75 -15.11
C LEU A 227 15.68 54.42 -16.49
#